data_AF-A0A117PUY7-F1
#
_entry.id   AF-A0A117PUY7-F1
#
_cell.length_a   1.000
_cell.length_b   1.000
_cell.length_c   1.000
_cell.angle_alpha   90.00
_cell.angle_beta   90.00
_cell.angle_gamma   90.00
#
_symmetry.space_group_name_H-M   'P 1'
#
loop_
_entity.id
_entity.type
_entity.pdbx_description
1 polymer ?
#
loop_
_entity_poly.entity_id
_entity_poly.type
_entity_poly.pdbx_seq_one_letter_code
_entity_poly.pdbx_strand_id
1 'polypeptide(L)'
;MTVVASAAIAVLPTAPAQAAPLRSTPLITYNMLGASNGQDSKWNVTVGNYIQAAEIVTVQEAGPTPPGDYQGSVAVQGLPRVGRAWFIQHHRWRYRRGSYEVYFLQTDRNGGNYAGGRNNVAVVTHRVPDEVSAVPSPVSDGRAALGVRFGDDWYFTFHARPTGRQNPTNESDVMLARIAAFVNQVPGRSWTVGADFNNEPRRFALPPGAHLYNTGLPTQDNGRELDYVVASANIPDHRVERLPGSTADHYAVAVGGMRAGGEPSPLFTSPREIENMQSGGTLEALAGGVVNGMPAITNRRNEGFGQRWDIEANGTDTVRIRLPKARCLMGLLDRKDHGKPVMFDCGLTGLERWRLLSFGNEQYQIRSIPLGLCLDVGTSTNPRDVWDLELNPCKAKAGQHWYLAPPADPDSKVNFDPDDLGIAHPGAFGLENVHTGRMLAGEPRGLGGMRVRAYSHRTQPTPNQEKWFPEWVGDQRLRMRDAATGLCIEADANLPSDSFIGVDLRACNNSRTQTWRVEPAGENTFRLRNEQTFIGSTACLDLDQLILDSGSDIVNTSQCEGTPRTSQYWFFAPFDASAGPDETGE
;
A
#
# COMPACT_ATOMS: atom_id res chain seq x y z
N MET A 1 1.07 53.46 -24.68
CA MET A 1 1.66 52.23 -25.26
C MET A 1 2.14 51.41 -24.08
N THR A 2 1.30 50.49 -23.60
CA THR A 2 1.54 49.75 -22.35
C THR A 2 1.54 48.28 -22.74
N VAL A 3 2.72 47.65 -22.69
CA VAL A 3 2.91 46.25 -23.06
C VAL A 3 2.47 45.40 -21.87
N VAL A 4 1.37 44.66 -22.04
CA VAL A 4 0.95 43.61 -21.10
C VAL A 4 1.67 42.33 -21.51
N ALA A 5 2.60 41.87 -20.67
CA ALA A 5 3.25 40.59 -20.84
C ALA A 5 2.36 39.48 -20.25
N SER A 6 1.72 38.70 -21.12
CA SER A 6 1.03 37.46 -20.72
C SER A 6 2.07 36.38 -20.40
N ALA A 7 2.23 36.05 -19.13
CA ALA A 7 2.96 34.86 -18.70
C ALA A 7 2.07 33.63 -18.98
N ALA A 8 2.42 32.86 -20.00
CA ALA A 8 1.83 31.55 -20.23
C ALA A 8 2.32 30.58 -19.14
N ILE A 9 1.44 30.21 -18.22
CA ILE A 9 1.67 29.12 -17.27
C ILE A 9 1.58 27.82 -18.08
N ALA A 10 2.72 27.20 -18.35
CA ALA A 10 2.77 25.87 -18.89
C ALA A 10 2.28 24.90 -17.81
N VAL A 11 1.06 24.38 -17.97
CA VAL A 11 0.56 23.24 -17.21
C VAL A 11 1.40 22.04 -17.62
N LEU A 12 2.35 21.65 -16.76
CA LEU A 12 3.05 20.39 -16.90
C LEU A 12 2.03 19.28 -16.56
N PRO A 13 1.79 18.30 -17.45
CA PRO A 13 0.94 17.16 -17.11
C PRO A 13 1.56 16.43 -15.92
N THR A 14 0.79 16.26 -14.86
CA THR A 14 1.12 15.40 -13.74
C THR A 14 1.18 13.95 -14.25
N ALA A 15 2.37 13.36 -14.21
CA ALA A 15 2.55 11.96 -14.53
C ALA A 15 1.87 11.09 -13.46
N PRO A 16 1.24 9.96 -13.83
CA PRO A 16 0.64 9.04 -12.86
C PRO A 16 1.71 8.56 -11.87
N ALA A 17 1.29 8.29 -10.63
CA ALA A 17 2.12 7.61 -9.63
C ALA A 17 2.54 6.24 -10.16
N GLN A 18 3.76 6.21 -10.68
CA GLN A 18 4.45 5.05 -11.23
C GLN A 18 4.89 4.17 -10.05
N ALA A 19 4.80 2.84 -10.17
CA ALA A 19 5.77 2.03 -9.45
C ALA A 19 7.14 2.60 -9.83
N ALA A 20 8.00 2.85 -8.84
CA ALA A 20 9.27 3.44 -9.20
C ALA A 20 10.01 2.42 -10.08
N PRO A 21 10.59 2.87 -11.22
CA PRO A 21 11.26 1.97 -12.16
C PRO A 21 12.27 1.12 -11.41
N LEU A 22 12.70 -0.02 -11.96
CA LEU A 22 13.62 -0.99 -11.34
C LEU A 22 14.79 -0.36 -10.52
N ARG A 23 15.21 0.88 -10.83
CA ARG A 23 15.90 1.85 -9.93
C ARG A 23 15.57 1.77 -8.42
N SER A 24 14.35 1.41 -8.00
CA SER A 24 13.94 1.35 -6.59
C SER A 24 13.42 0.00 -6.10
N THR A 25 13.33 -1.00 -6.98
CA THR A 25 12.77 -2.33 -6.64
C THR A 25 13.91 -3.32 -6.60
N PRO A 26 14.44 -3.68 -5.42
CA PRO A 26 15.52 -4.64 -5.33
C PRO A 26 14.98 -6.00 -5.81
N LEU A 27 15.64 -6.57 -6.82
CA LEU A 27 15.28 -7.85 -7.42
C LEU A 27 16.42 -8.84 -7.28
N ILE A 28 16.10 -10.09 -6.92
CA ILE A 28 17.04 -11.21 -6.96
C ILE A 28 16.51 -12.26 -7.93
N THR A 29 17.34 -12.72 -8.87
CA THR A 29 17.05 -13.90 -9.68
C THR A 29 17.91 -15.08 -9.29
N TYR A 30 17.31 -16.28 -9.23
CA TYR A 30 17.99 -17.48 -8.77
C TYR A 30 17.44 -18.75 -9.42
N ASN A 31 18.28 -19.46 -10.17
CA ASN A 31 18.06 -20.86 -10.47
C ASN A 31 18.44 -21.71 -9.26
N MET A 32 17.44 -22.31 -8.62
CA MET A 32 17.63 -23.05 -7.37
C MET A 32 17.95 -24.53 -7.55
N LEU A 33 17.95 -25.05 -8.78
CA LEU A 33 18.21 -26.46 -9.11
C LEU A 33 17.31 -27.44 -8.31
N GLY A 34 16.01 -27.13 -8.21
CA GLY A 34 15.04 -27.91 -7.44
C GLY A 34 14.87 -27.47 -5.99
N ALA A 35 13.84 -27.99 -5.31
CA ALA A 35 13.40 -27.55 -3.98
C ALA A 35 14.26 -27.99 -2.79
N SER A 36 15.18 -28.94 -2.99
CA SER A 36 15.85 -29.64 -1.89
C SER A 36 17.36 -29.50 -1.96
N ASN A 37 18.00 -29.33 -0.79
CA ASN A 37 19.43 -29.49 -0.57
C ASN A 37 19.65 -30.48 0.57
N GLY A 38 19.96 -31.74 0.27
CA GLY A 38 19.92 -32.80 1.28
C GLY A 38 18.52 -32.96 1.87
N GLN A 39 18.39 -32.76 3.19
CA GLN A 39 17.11 -32.79 3.90
C GLN A 39 16.43 -31.40 4.01
N ASP A 40 17.12 -30.33 3.63
CA ASP A 40 16.63 -28.96 3.78
C ASP A 40 15.87 -28.48 2.54
N SER A 41 14.86 -27.64 2.77
CA SER A 41 14.14 -26.94 1.71
C SER A 41 14.86 -25.64 1.33
N LYS A 42 15.29 -25.52 0.07
CA LYS A 42 15.91 -24.29 -0.48
C LYS A 42 14.99 -23.09 -0.43
N TRP A 43 13.67 -23.31 -0.37
CA TRP A 43 12.72 -22.25 -0.05
C TRP A 43 13.06 -21.59 1.30
N ASN A 44 13.29 -22.38 2.35
CA ASN A 44 13.55 -21.85 3.69
C ASN A 44 15.00 -21.40 3.89
N VAL A 45 15.98 -22.13 3.35
CA VAL A 45 17.41 -21.83 3.60
C VAL A 45 18.00 -20.81 2.65
N THR A 46 17.37 -20.58 1.49
CA THR A 46 17.90 -19.67 0.44
C THR A 46 16.87 -18.62 0.04
N VAL A 47 15.75 -19.02 -0.57
CA VAL A 47 14.75 -18.06 -1.12
C VAL A 47 14.18 -17.15 -0.04
N GLY A 48 13.95 -17.67 1.17
CA GLY A 48 13.47 -16.90 2.31
C GLY A 48 14.42 -15.77 2.73
N ASN A 49 15.74 -16.03 2.69
CA ASN A 49 16.73 -14.99 2.98
C ASN A 49 16.78 -13.95 1.84
N TYR A 50 16.63 -14.38 0.58
CA TYR A 50 16.58 -13.47 -0.57
C TYR A 50 15.38 -12.55 -0.53
N ILE A 51 14.17 -13.06 -0.24
CA ILE A 51 12.99 -12.19 -0.16
C ILE A 51 13.04 -11.26 1.06
N GLN A 52 13.80 -11.57 2.10
CA GLN A 52 14.06 -10.57 3.15
C GLN A 52 14.95 -9.41 2.68
N ALA A 53 15.86 -9.67 1.73
CA ALA A 53 16.79 -8.68 1.19
C ALA A 53 16.28 -7.95 -0.07
N ALA A 54 15.26 -8.50 -0.73
CA ALA A 54 14.71 -7.99 -1.98
C ALA A 54 13.19 -7.80 -1.92
N GLU A 55 12.64 -6.95 -2.78
CA GLU A 55 11.18 -6.81 -2.92
C GLU A 55 10.60 -7.96 -3.75
N ILE A 56 11.36 -8.42 -4.74
CA ILE A 56 10.95 -9.46 -5.69
C ILE A 56 12.07 -10.49 -5.82
N VAL A 57 11.73 -11.78 -5.72
CA VAL A 57 12.62 -12.88 -6.05
C VAL A 57 12.05 -13.69 -7.20
N THR A 58 12.77 -13.74 -8.32
CA THR A 58 12.46 -14.59 -9.47
C THR A 58 13.20 -15.91 -9.36
N VAL A 59 12.45 -17.01 -9.36
CA VAL A 59 12.98 -18.35 -9.08
C VAL A 59 12.81 -19.24 -10.31
N GLN A 60 13.91 -19.87 -10.74
CA GLN A 60 13.93 -20.89 -11.78
C GLN A 60 14.26 -22.25 -11.18
N GLU A 61 13.74 -23.31 -11.81
CA GLU A 61 13.81 -24.67 -11.27
C GLU A 61 13.29 -24.77 -9.83
N ALA A 62 12.10 -24.20 -9.61
CA ALA A 62 11.45 -24.05 -8.31
C ALA A 62 11.07 -25.38 -7.62
N GLY A 63 11.35 -26.51 -8.25
CA GLY A 63 10.96 -27.83 -7.76
C GLY A 63 9.46 -28.10 -7.94
N PRO A 64 8.95 -29.20 -7.36
CA PRO A 64 7.62 -29.73 -7.68
C PRO A 64 6.48 -28.99 -6.97
N THR A 65 6.77 -28.28 -5.87
CA THR A 65 5.76 -27.71 -4.98
C THR A 65 6.24 -26.36 -4.43
N PRO A 66 5.41 -25.29 -4.51
CA PRO A 66 5.69 -24.02 -3.83
C PRO A 66 5.47 -24.13 -2.31
N PRO A 67 6.08 -23.26 -1.49
CA PRO A 67 5.87 -23.22 -0.07
C PRO A 67 4.58 -22.45 0.28
N GLY A 68 4.11 -22.63 1.51
CA GLY A 68 3.00 -21.86 2.06
C GLY A 68 1.61 -22.36 1.70
N ASP A 69 0.62 -21.67 2.23
CA ASP A 69 -0.79 -22.03 2.14
C ASP A 69 -1.36 -21.57 0.81
N TYR A 70 -2.04 -22.48 0.11
CA TYR A 70 -2.71 -22.17 -1.16
C TYR A 70 -3.82 -21.13 -0.94
N GLN A 71 -3.83 -20.07 -1.76
CA GLN A 71 -4.82 -19.00 -1.72
C GLN A 71 -5.76 -19.04 -2.93
N GLY A 72 -5.26 -19.42 -4.10
CA GLY A 72 -6.06 -19.42 -5.33
C GLY A 72 -5.26 -19.76 -6.57
N SER A 73 -5.95 -19.77 -7.72
CA SER A 73 -5.33 -20.00 -9.02
C SER A 73 -5.88 -19.06 -10.09
N VAL A 74 -5.01 -18.58 -10.97
CA VAL A 74 -5.37 -17.74 -12.12
C VAL A 74 -5.13 -18.53 -13.39
N ALA A 75 -6.21 -18.81 -14.14
CA ALA A 75 -6.10 -19.46 -15.43
C ALA A 75 -5.50 -18.51 -16.48
N VAL A 76 -4.55 -19.01 -17.29
CA VAL A 76 -3.90 -18.19 -18.32
C VAL A 76 -4.17 -18.77 -19.71
N GLN A 77 -4.64 -17.90 -20.60
CA GLN A 77 -4.92 -18.26 -21.98
C GLN A 77 -3.61 -18.54 -22.75
N GLY A 78 -3.63 -19.56 -23.61
CA GLY A 78 -2.50 -19.92 -24.45
C GLY A 78 -1.50 -20.88 -23.82
N LEU A 79 -1.67 -21.24 -22.54
CA LEU A 79 -0.89 -22.30 -21.90
C LEU A 79 -1.45 -23.70 -22.15
N PRO A 80 -0.63 -24.77 -22.05
CA PRO A 80 -1.08 -26.14 -22.24
C PRO A 80 -2.16 -26.55 -21.23
N ARG A 81 -3.36 -26.92 -21.71
CA ARG A 81 -4.49 -27.39 -20.88
C ARG A 81 -4.31 -28.82 -20.40
N VAL A 82 -3.18 -29.11 -19.76
CA VAL A 82 -2.83 -30.41 -19.19
C VAL A 82 -2.25 -30.21 -17.79
N GLY A 83 -2.69 -31.03 -16.84
CA GLY A 83 -2.21 -30.97 -15.45
C GLY A 83 -2.36 -29.56 -14.85
N ARG A 84 -1.28 -29.06 -14.25
CA ARG A 84 -1.23 -27.72 -13.62
C ARG A 84 -0.61 -26.64 -14.52
N ALA A 85 -0.37 -26.93 -15.80
CA ALA A 85 0.37 -26.02 -16.68
C ALA A 85 -0.41 -24.81 -17.17
N TRP A 86 -1.74 -24.79 -17.00
CA TRP A 86 -2.61 -23.74 -17.56
C TRP A 86 -3.07 -22.70 -16.54
N PHE A 87 -2.61 -22.79 -15.30
CA PHE A 87 -2.92 -21.82 -14.27
C PHE A 87 -1.70 -21.52 -13.41
N ILE A 88 -1.67 -20.30 -12.88
CA ILE A 88 -0.69 -19.84 -11.91
C ILE A 88 -1.28 -20.08 -10.53
N GLN A 89 -0.55 -20.80 -9.69
CA GLN A 89 -0.92 -21.03 -8.28
C GLN A 89 -0.45 -19.85 -7.44
N HIS A 90 -1.34 -19.32 -6.61
CA HIS A 90 -1.02 -18.31 -5.61
C HIS A 90 -1.00 -18.95 -4.23
N HIS A 91 0.12 -18.78 -3.53
CA HIS A 91 0.31 -19.22 -2.16
C HIS A 91 0.73 -18.04 -1.30
N ARG A 92 0.35 -18.08 -0.02
CA ARG A 92 0.86 -17.17 1.00
C ARG A 92 1.79 -17.95 1.91
N TRP A 93 3.04 -17.50 1.97
CA TRP A 93 4.10 -18.21 2.66
C TRP A 93 4.62 -17.40 3.84
N ARG A 94 4.51 -17.99 5.03
CA ARG A 94 5.15 -17.45 6.23
C ARG A 94 6.60 -17.90 6.29
N TYR A 95 7.51 -16.94 6.25
CA TYR A 95 8.92 -17.17 6.46
C TYR A 95 9.45 -16.25 7.55
N ARG A 96 9.97 -16.85 8.63
CA ARG A 96 10.28 -16.15 9.88
C ARG A 96 9.05 -15.35 10.35
N ARG A 97 9.13 -14.01 10.41
CA ARG A 97 8.03 -13.12 10.81
C ARG A 97 7.35 -12.43 9.63
N GLY A 98 7.82 -12.65 8.40
CA GLY A 98 7.22 -12.09 7.20
C GLY A 98 6.16 -13.00 6.59
N SER A 99 5.16 -12.40 5.95
CA SER A 99 4.20 -13.08 5.08
C SER A 99 4.49 -12.62 3.65
N TYR A 100 4.73 -13.57 2.76
CA TYR A 100 5.10 -13.29 1.37
C TYR A 100 4.12 -13.95 0.42
N GLU A 101 3.94 -13.34 -0.74
CA GLU A 101 3.11 -13.88 -1.81
C GLU A 101 3.99 -14.66 -2.79
N VAL A 102 3.59 -15.90 -3.05
CA VAL A 102 4.29 -16.83 -3.96
C VAL A 102 3.38 -17.15 -5.13
N TYR A 103 3.82 -16.78 -6.32
CA TYR A 103 3.19 -17.16 -7.58
C TYR A 103 4.01 -18.27 -8.21
N PHE A 104 3.38 -19.40 -8.52
CA PHE A 104 4.04 -20.60 -9.02
C PHE A 104 3.39 -21.07 -10.31
N LEU A 105 4.21 -21.31 -11.32
CA LEU A 105 3.78 -21.84 -12.60
C LEU A 105 4.47 -23.18 -12.90
N GLN A 106 3.64 -24.20 -13.11
CA GLN A 106 4.10 -25.51 -13.53
C GLN A 106 4.51 -25.46 -15.01
N THR A 107 5.82 -25.53 -15.27
CA THR A 107 6.39 -25.51 -16.62
C THR A 107 7.16 -26.79 -16.95
N ASP A 108 7.47 -27.63 -15.94
CA ASP A 108 8.03 -28.96 -16.17
C ASP A 108 6.95 -29.89 -16.74
N ARG A 109 7.25 -30.50 -17.90
CA ARG A 109 6.36 -31.44 -18.56
C ARG A 109 6.18 -32.72 -17.77
N ASN A 110 7.21 -33.17 -17.05
CA ASN A 110 7.27 -34.45 -16.33
C ASN A 110 6.54 -35.61 -17.06
N GLY A 111 7.05 -36.03 -18.23
CA GLY A 111 6.43 -37.08 -19.05
C GLY A 111 5.13 -36.68 -19.75
N GLY A 112 4.81 -35.38 -19.81
CA GLY A 112 3.62 -34.83 -20.46
C GLY A 112 2.46 -34.52 -19.51
N ASN A 113 2.56 -34.89 -18.24
CA ASN A 113 1.49 -34.74 -17.26
C ASN A 113 1.48 -33.38 -16.54
N TYR A 114 2.57 -32.60 -16.64
CA TYR A 114 2.73 -31.31 -15.98
C TYR A 114 2.30 -31.35 -14.50
N ALA A 115 2.93 -32.26 -13.77
CA ALA A 115 2.73 -32.44 -12.34
C ALA A 115 4.08 -32.75 -11.68
N GLY A 116 4.50 -31.93 -10.72
CA GLY A 116 5.78 -32.08 -10.03
C GLY A 116 6.96 -31.66 -10.91
N GLY A 117 8.06 -32.41 -10.87
CA GLY A 117 9.26 -32.08 -11.64
C GLY A 117 10.09 -30.94 -11.04
N ARG A 118 11.28 -30.74 -11.60
CA ARG A 118 12.28 -29.79 -11.09
C ARG A 118 12.09 -28.42 -11.70
N ASN A 119 11.71 -28.39 -12.98
CA ASN A 119 11.95 -27.27 -13.86
C ASN A 119 10.81 -26.24 -13.90
N ASN A 120 10.14 -26.03 -12.78
CA ASN A 120 9.07 -25.05 -12.63
C ASN A 120 9.62 -23.66 -12.33
N VAL A 121 8.78 -22.63 -12.40
CA VAL A 121 9.19 -21.25 -12.11
C VAL A 121 8.26 -20.60 -11.10
N ALA A 122 8.81 -19.65 -10.32
CA ALA A 122 8.04 -18.92 -9.34
C ALA A 122 8.51 -17.46 -9.19
N VAL A 123 7.62 -16.62 -8.69
CA VAL A 123 7.93 -15.25 -8.26
C VAL A 123 7.47 -15.09 -6.83
N VAL A 124 8.35 -14.61 -5.95
CA VAL A 124 8.06 -14.31 -4.55
C VAL A 124 8.08 -12.79 -4.35
N THR A 125 7.10 -12.25 -3.64
CA THR A 125 6.93 -10.80 -3.44
C THR A 125 6.47 -10.47 -2.01
N HIS A 126 6.72 -9.24 -1.55
CA HIS A 126 6.26 -8.77 -0.22
C HIS A 126 4.76 -8.48 -0.15
N ARG A 127 4.13 -8.23 -1.31
CA ARG A 127 2.75 -7.76 -1.41
C ARG A 127 2.08 -8.32 -2.65
N VAL A 128 0.75 -8.40 -2.61
CA VAL A 128 -0.06 -8.84 -3.74
C VAL A 128 0.16 -7.89 -4.94
N PRO A 129 0.48 -8.41 -6.14
CA PRO A 129 0.60 -7.63 -7.36
C PRO A 129 -0.78 -7.26 -7.92
N ASP A 130 -0.82 -6.17 -8.67
CA ASP A 130 -2.04 -5.71 -9.36
C ASP A 130 -2.54 -6.73 -10.38
N GLU A 131 -1.62 -7.51 -10.95
CA GLU A 131 -1.92 -8.49 -11.99
C GLU A 131 -0.86 -9.58 -12.02
N VAL A 132 -1.28 -10.78 -12.38
CA VAL A 132 -0.42 -11.95 -12.56
C VAL A 132 -0.77 -12.57 -13.90
N SER A 133 0.24 -12.88 -14.70
CA SER A 133 0.04 -13.47 -16.02
C SER A 133 1.22 -14.36 -16.42
N ALA A 134 1.09 -15.04 -17.55
CA ALA A 134 2.17 -15.83 -18.12
C ALA A 134 2.24 -15.65 -19.64
N VAL A 135 3.46 -15.70 -20.17
CA VAL A 135 3.74 -15.60 -21.61
C VAL A 135 4.14 -16.98 -22.12
N PRO A 136 3.34 -17.63 -22.98
CA PRO A 136 3.68 -18.93 -23.53
C PRO A 136 4.97 -18.89 -24.36
N SER A 137 5.80 -19.93 -24.24
CA SER A 137 6.95 -20.08 -25.13
C SER A 137 6.49 -20.54 -26.51
N PRO A 138 6.92 -19.86 -27.60
CA PRO A 138 6.62 -20.29 -28.96
C PRO A 138 7.58 -21.40 -29.43
N VAL A 139 8.58 -21.78 -28.63
CA VAL A 139 9.52 -22.85 -28.94
C VAL A 139 8.92 -24.19 -28.49
N SER A 140 9.01 -25.22 -29.35
CA SER A 140 8.58 -26.58 -28.97
C SER A 140 9.33 -27.03 -27.72
N ASP A 141 8.61 -27.52 -26.71
CA ASP A 141 9.09 -27.85 -25.34
C ASP A 141 9.83 -26.72 -24.62
N GLY A 142 9.69 -25.49 -25.09
CA GLY A 142 10.02 -24.30 -24.36
C GLY A 142 9.10 -24.10 -23.15
N ARG A 143 9.54 -23.24 -22.22
CA ARG A 143 8.85 -23.01 -20.95
C ARG A 143 8.26 -21.62 -20.92
N ALA A 144 7.01 -21.51 -20.50
CA ALA A 144 6.34 -20.22 -20.36
C ALA A 144 7.04 -19.34 -19.32
N ALA A 145 7.00 -18.02 -19.53
CA ALA A 145 7.40 -17.05 -18.52
C ALA A 145 6.24 -16.79 -17.57
N LEU A 146 6.53 -16.67 -16.28
CA LEU A 146 5.60 -16.21 -15.25
C LEU A 146 5.90 -14.73 -14.96
N GLY A 147 4.86 -13.90 -14.86
CA GLY A 147 5.03 -12.49 -14.52
C GLY A 147 4.02 -11.95 -13.52
N VAL A 148 4.46 -10.95 -12.76
CA VAL A 148 3.66 -10.15 -11.84
C VAL A 148 3.79 -8.67 -12.19
N ARG A 149 2.74 -7.88 -12.00
CA ARG A 149 2.73 -6.43 -12.29
C ARG A 149 2.49 -5.61 -11.03
N PHE A 150 3.27 -4.55 -10.87
CA PHE A 150 3.05 -3.49 -9.90
C PHE A 150 3.02 -2.16 -10.62
N GLY A 151 1.90 -1.43 -10.56
CA GLY A 151 1.71 -0.23 -11.36
C GLY A 151 1.88 -0.54 -12.85
N ASP A 152 2.80 0.17 -13.52
CA ASP A 152 3.07 0.00 -14.95
C ASP A 152 4.25 -0.96 -15.23
N ASP A 153 4.85 -1.55 -14.19
CA ASP A 153 6.06 -2.35 -14.30
C ASP A 153 5.77 -3.85 -14.13
N TRP A 154 6.14 -4.63 -15.14
CA TRP A 154 6.10 -6.08 -15.09
C TRP A 154 7.44 -6.69 -14.67
N TYR A 155 7.38 -7.74 -13.87
CA TYR A 155 8.52 -8.55 -13.47
C TYR A 155 8.28 -10.00 -13.87
N PHE A 156 9.13 -10.52 -14.75
CA PHE A 156 9.01 -11.86 -15.32
C PHE A 156 10.17 -12.76 -14.92
N THR A 157 9.89 -14.06 -14.91
CA THR A 157 10.86 -15.14 -14.80
C THR A 157 10.56 -16.23 -15.81
N PHE A 158 11.60 -16.83 -16.37
CA PHE A 158 11.51 -18.07 -17.13
C PHE A 158 12.83 -18.84 -17.02
N HIS A 159 12.84 -20.09 -17.45
CA HIS A 159 14.06 -20.87 -17.59
C HIS A 159 14.19 -21.31 -19.05
N ALA A 160 15.10 -20.66 -19.78
CA ALA A 160 15.38 -20.94 -21.18
C ALA A 160 15.97 -22.34 -21.37
N ARG A 161 15.71 -22.98 -22.51
CA ARG A 161 16.44 -24.18 -22.91
C ARG A 161 17.90 -23.89 -23.24
N PRO A 162 18.82 -24.82 -22.97
CA PRO A 162 20.19 -24.72 -23.46
C PRO A 162 20.21 -24.73 -24.99
N THR A 163 20.88 -23.74 -25.56
CA THR A 163 21.11 -23.63 -27.01
C THR A 163 22.26 -24.57 -27.41
N GLY A 164 22.07 -25.34 -28.48
CA GLY A 164 23.06 -26.32 -28.92
C GLY A 164 22.72 -26.92 -30.28
N ARG A 165 23.52 -27.89 -30.75
CA ARG A 165 23.35 -28.46 -32.10
C ARG A 165 21.96 -29.05 -32.36
N GLN A 166 21.32 -29.58 -31.32
CA GLN A 166 19.97 -30.16 -31.38
C GLN A 166 18.85 -29.11 -31.13
N ASN A 167 19.22 -27.94 -30.58
CA ASN A 167 18.32 -26.84 -30.24
C ASN A 167 18.91 -25.53 -30.80
N PRO A 168 18.86 -25.31 -32.13
CA PRO A 168 19.52 -24.16 -32.75
C PRO A 168 18.80 -22.84 -32.44
N THR A 169 17.51 -22.89 -32.10
CA THR A 169 16.73 -21.72 -31.68
C THR A 169 17.14 -21.29 -30.29
N ASN A 170 17.57 -20.03 -30.16
CA ASN A 170 17.88 -19.45 -28.87
C ASN A 170 16.58 -19.01 -28.18
N GLU A 171 16.07 -19.79 -27.24
CA GLU A 171 14.78 -19.47 -26.60
C GLU A 171 14.78 -18.10 -25.90
N SER A 172 15.95 -17.62 -25.46
CA SER A 172 16.09 -16.35 -24.77
C SER A 172 15.73 -15.14 -25.65
N ASP A 173 16.13 -15.12 -26.93
CA ASP A 173 15.74 -14.02 -27.82
C ASP A 173 14.23 -14.02 -28.08
N VAL A 174 13.67 -15.21 -28.35
CA VAL A 174 12.27 -15.34 -28.70
C VAL A 174 11.37 -15.02 -27.51
N MET A 175 11.73 -15.46 -26.31
CA MET A 175 10.98 -15.17 -25.09
C MET A 175 11.01 -13.69 -24.73
N LEU A 176 12.18 -13.03 -24.81
CA LEU A 176 12.25 -11.59 -24.56
C LEU A 176 11.44 -10.79 -25.58
N ALA A 177 11.46 -11.17 -26.86
CA ALA A 177 10.63 -10.53 -27.88
C ALA A 177 9.12 -10.74 -27.61
N ARG A 178 8.72 -11.93 -27.15
CA ARG A 178 7.34 -12.24 -26.77
C ARG A 178 6.88 -11.47 -25.54
N ILE A 179 7.72 -11.34 -24.52
CA ILE A 179 7.44 -10.56 -23.32
C ILE A 179 7.31 -9.08 -23.68
N ALA A 180 8.24 -8.55 -24.48
CA ALA A 180 8.14 -7.17 -24.97
C ALA A 180 6.84 -6.93 -25.74
N ALA A 181 6.46 -7.86 -26.65
CA ALA A 181 5.22 -7.77 -27.40
C ALA A 181 3.98 -7.85 -26.50
N PHE A 182 3.99 -8.69 -25.45
CA PHE A 182 2.91 -8.80 -24.46
C PHE A 182 2.73 -7.49 -23.70
N VAL A 183 3.82 -6.92 -23.15
CA VAL A 183 3.75 -5.70 -22.34
C VAL A 183 3.39 -4.47 -23.17
N ASN A 184 3.92 -4.38 -24.40
CA ASN A 184 3.66 -3.27 -25.31
C ASN A 184 2.22 -3.23 -25.87
N GLN A 185 1.36 -4.21 -25.54
CA GLN A 185 -0.08 -4.11 -25.82
C GLN A 185 -0.74 -2.94 -25.07
N VAL A 186 -0.12 -2.49 -23.97
CA VAL A 186 -0.57 -1.34 -23.19
C VAL A 186 0.54 -0.29 -23.16
N PRO A 187 0.32 0.90 -23.73
CA PRO A 187 1.32 1.98 -23.74
C PRO A 187 1.77 2.38 -22.33
N GLY A 188 3.03 2.79 -22.20
CA GLY A 188 3.59 3.30 -20.95
C GLY A 188 4.07 2.22 -19.97
N ARG A 189 3.84 0.93 -20.25
CA ARG A 189 4.31 -0.16 -19.40
C ARG A 189 5.79 -0.50 -19.64
N SER A 190 6.47 -0.89 -18.56
CA SER A 190 7.84 -1.39 -18.59
C SER A 190 7.89 -2.86 -18.19
N TRP A 191 9.01 -3.51 -18.49
CA TRP A 191 9.23 -4.90 -18.10
C TRP A 191 10.67 -5.14 -17.67
N THR A 192 10.81 -6.03 -16.71
CA THR A 192 12.07 -6.58 -16.21
C THR A 192 11.95 -8.10 -16.19
N VAL A 193 13.00 -8.80 -16.63
CA VAL A 193 13.04 -10.25 -16.69
C VAL A 193 14.29 -10.72 -15.97
N GLY A 194 14.12 -11.39 -14.82
CA GLY A 194 15.18 -12.12 -14.12
C GLY A 194 15.04 -13.61 -14.43
N ALA A 195 16.04 -14.19 -15.08
CA ALA A 195 15.95 -15.55 -15.60
C ALA A 195 17.30 -16.26 -15.62
N ASP A 196 17.24 -17.60 -15.71
CA ASP A 196 18.31 -18.40 -16.29
C ASP A 196 18.07 -18.45 -17.80
N PHE A 197 18.88 -17.70 -18.52
CA PHE A 197 18.80 -17.56 -19.97
C PHE A 197 19.58 -18.66 -20.71
N ASN A 198 20.28 -19.54 -19.99
CA ASN A 198 21.06 -20.66 -20.53
C ASN A 198 22.08 -20.26 -21.65
N ASN A 199 22.37 -18.98 -21.74
CA ASN A 199 23.21 -18.32 -22.73
C ASN A 199 24.02 -17.24 -22.02
N GLU A 200 25.25 -16.98 -22.52
CA GLU A 200 26.02 -15.87 -21.96
C GLU A 200 25.40 -14.51 -22.36
N PRO A 201 25.61 -13.47 -21.54
CA PRO A 201 25.36 -12.09 -21.91
C PRO A 201 25.74 -11.78 -23.36
N ARG A 202 24.82 -11.16 -24.11
CA ARG A 202 25.01 -10.72 -25.51
C ARG A 202 25.18 -11.82 -26.56
N ARG A 203 24.94 -13.10 -26.22
CA ARG A 203 24.91 -14.21 -27.20
C ARG A 203 23.55 -14.38 -27.92
N PHE A 204 22.63 -13.45 -27.72
CA PHE A 204 21.29 -13.43 -28.31
C PHE A 204 20.84 -11.97 -28.50
N ALA A 205 19.85 -11.77 -29.37
CA ALA A 205 19.34 -10.44 -29.68
C ALA A 205 18.45 -9.94 -28.53
N LEU A 206 18.70 -8.71 -28.08
CA LEU A 206 17.82 -8.00 -27.16
C LEU A 206 16.70 -7.30 -27.94
N PRO A 207 15.48 -7.21 -27.40
CA PRO A 207 14.45 -6.34 -27.94
C PRO A 207 14.96 -4.89 -28.06
N PRO A 208 14.52 -4.11 -29.07
CA PRO A 208 14.92 -2.71 -29.20
C PRO A 208 14.65 -1.91 -27.92
N GLY A 209 15.66 -1.16 -27.46
CA GLY A 209 15.58 -0.38 -26.22
C GLY A 209 15.69 -1.19 -24.93
N ALA A 210 15.93 -2.51 -24.99
CA ALA A 210 16.20 -3.29 -23.79
C ALA A 210 17.66 -3.18 -23.33
N HIS A 211 17.84 -3.33 -22.02
CA HIS A 211 19.10 -3.16 -21.30
C HIS A 211 19.44 -4.44 -20.55
N LEU A 212 20.72 -4.79 -20.54
CA LEU A 212 21.26 -5.99 -19.91
C LEU A 212 21.96 -5.63 -18.59
N TYR A 213 21.62 -6.36 -17.54
CA TYR A 213 22.17 -6.20 -16.19
C TYR A 213 22.77 -7.53 -15.75
N ASN A 214 24.06 -7.71 -16.06
CA ASN A 214 24.84 -8.89 -15.70
C ASN A 214 25.99 -8.50 -14.77
N THR A 215 26.48 -9.46 -14.00
CA THR A 215 27.53 -9.28 -12.98
C THR A 215 28.93 -9.22 -13.60
N GLY A 216 29.11 -9.79 -14.79
CA GLY A 216 30.41 -10.01 -15.42
C GLY A 216 31.21 -11.16 -14.79
N LEU A 217 30.57 -11.93 -13.90
CA LEU A 217 31.14 -13.09 -13.22
C LEU A 217 30.35 -14.36 -13.59
N PRO A 218 30.98 -15.54 -13.58
CA PRO A 218 30.25 -16.79 -13.76
C PRO A 218 29.12 -16.94 -12.74
N THR A 219 27.92 -17.24 -13.20
CA THR A 219 26.78 -17.57 -12.32
C THR A 219 26.49 -19.05 -12.33
N GLN A 220 27.21 -19.86 -13.11
CA GLN A 220 27.18 -21.32 -13.03
C GLN A 220 28.59 -21.86 -12.72
N ASP A 221 28.66 -22.96 -11.99
CA ASP A 221 29.91 -23.64 -11.60
C ASP A 221 30.80 -24.07 -12.79
N ASN A 222 30.24 -24.23 -13.99
CA ASN A 222 31.03 -24.53 -15.19
C ASN A 222 31.75 -23.30 -15.79
N GLY A 223 31.67 -22.15 -15.15
CA GLY A 223 32.34 -20.91 -15.57
C GLY A 223 31.51 -20.00 -16.46
N ARG A 224 30.25 -20.32 -16.77
CA ARG A 224 29.36 -19.48 -17.59
C ARG A 224 28.54 -18.51 -16.73
N GLU A 225 28.20 -17.35 -17.29
CA GLU A 225 27.22 -16.42 -16.73
C GLU A 225 25.87 -16.66 -17.43
N LEU A 226 24.93 -17.31 -16.75
CA LEU A 226 23.63 -17.74 -17.31
C LEU A 226 22.44 -17.04 -16.66
N ASP A 227 22.61 -16.58 -15.43
CA ASP A 227 21.60 -15.92 -14.62
C ASP A 227 21.88 -14.43 -14.65
N TYR A 228 20.92 -13.63 -15.11
CA TYR A 228 21.04 -12.17 -15.14
C TYR A 228 19.66 -11.55 -15.37
N VAL A 229 19.63 -10.22 -15.52
CA VAL A 229 18.39 -9.47 -15.73
C VAL A 229 18.43 -8.72 -17.06
N VAL A 230 17.30 -8.68 -17.74
CA VAL A 230 17.05 -7.82 -18.91
C VAL A 230 15.84 -6.95 -18.64
N ALA A 231 15.89 -5.65 -18.93
CA ALA A 231 14.75 -4.76 -18.73
C ALA A 231 14.55 -3.79 -19.91
N SER A 232 13.32 -3.32 -20.13
CA SER A 232 13.01 -2.29 -21.13
C SER A 232 13.38 -0.87 -20.71
N ALA A 233 13.60 -0.65 -19.41
CA ALA A 233 14.04 0.63 -18.88
C ALA A 233 15.57 0.65 -18.73
N ASN A 234 16.20 1.74 -19.18
CA ASN A 234 17.59 2.01 -18.86
C ASN A 234 17.72 2.46 -17.42
N ILE A 235 18.60 1.82 -16.67
CA ILE A 235 18.89 2.19 -15.29
C ILE A 235 20.39 2.44 -15.15
N PRO A 236 20.81 3.67 -15.48
CA PRO A 236 22.14 4.16 -15.18
C PRO A 236 22.54 3.84 -13.74
N ASP A 237 23.77 3.33 -13.59
CA ASP A 237 24.47 3.12 -12.32
C ASP A 237 23.80 2.10 -11.37
N HIS A 238 22.97 1.20 -11.91
CA HIS A 238 22.40 0.11 -11.11
C HIS A 238 23.49 -0.84 -10.62
N ARG A 239 23.53 -1.09 -9.32
CA ARG A 239 24.37 -2.14 -8.75
C ARG A 239 23.82 -3.50 -9.18
N VAL A 240 24.70 -4.31 -9.78
CA VAL A 240 24.45 -5.71 -10.14
C VAL A 240 25.52 -6.55 -9.44
N GLU A 241 25.09 -7.52 -8.63
CA GLU A 241 25.99 -8.32 -7.80
C GLU A 241 25.66 -9.81 -7.90
N ARG A 242 26.70 -10.63 -8.00
CA ARG A 242 26.60 -12.08 -7.80
C ARG A 242 26.63 -12.36 -6.31
N LEU A 243 25.56 -12.92 -5.76
CA LEU A 243 25.48 -13.17 -4.32
C LEU A 243 26.40 -14.35 -3.91
N PRO A 244 27.07 -14.26 -2.76
CA PRO A 244 27.96 -15.30 -2.27
C PRO A 244 27.16 -16.51 -1.74
N GLY A 245 27.67 -17.70 -2.02
CA GLY A 245 27.10 -18.95 -1.53
C GLY A 245 25.90 -19.39 -2.36
N SER A 246 25.98 -20.62 -2.88
CA SER A 246 24.86 -21.26 -3.55
C SER A 246 24.60 -22.63 -2.93
N THR A 247 23.32 -22.97 -2.77
CA THR A 247 22.88 -24.34 -2.48
C THR A 247 22.65 -25.13 -3.78
N ALA A 248 22.89 -24.50 -4.93
CA ALA A 248 22.82 -25.01 -6.28
C ALA A 248 24.19 -24.86 -6.99
N ASP A 249 24.27 -25.33 -8.22
CA ASP A 249 25.40 -25.05 -9.14
C ASP A 249 25.29 -23.67 -9.81
N HIS A 250 24.26 -22.90 -9.45
CA HIS A 250 24.00 -21.54 -9.93
C HIS A 250 24.10 -20.51 -8.79
N TYR A 251 24.70 -19.35 -9.01
CA TYR A 251 24.74 -18.22 -8.08
C TYR A 251 23.58 -17.27 -8.37
N ALA A 252 22.95 -16.77 -7.31
CA ALA A 252 21.91 -15.76 -7.46
C ALA A 252 22.50 -14.41 -7.92
N VAL A 253 21.71 -13.67 -8.69
CA VAL A 253 22.05 -12.32 -9.16
C VAL A 253 21.09 -11.30 -8.56
N ALA A 254 21.66 -10.35 -7.86
CA ALA A 254 21.00 -9.21 -7.26
C ALA A 254 21.12 -7.99 -8.17
N VAL A 255 20.00 -7.34 -8.49
CA VAL A 255 19.93 -6.08 -9.23
C VAL A 255 19.22 -5.06 -8.35
N GLY A 256 19.97 -4.08 -7.85
CA GLY A 256 19.46 -3.06 -6.92
C GLY A 256 20.33 -2.78 -5.72
N GLY A 257 20.00 -1.68 -5.05
CA GLY A 257 20.33 -1.55 -3.64
C GLY A 257 19.57 -2.64 -2.91
N MET A 258 20.21 -3.79 -2.72
CA MET A 258 19.66 -4.83 -1.86
C MET A 258 19.40 -4.22 -0.51
N ARG A 259 18.25 -4.53 0.09
CA ARG A 259 18.03 -4.20 1.49
C ARG A 259 19.13 -4.94 2.24
N ALA A 260 20.04 -4.21 2.91
CA ALA A 260 20.72 -4.82 4.03
C ALA A 260 19.62 -5.38 4.93
N GLY A 261 19.82 -6.52 5.62
CA GLY A 261 18.79 -7.16 6.46
C GLY A 261 18.20 -6.31 7.60
N GLY A 262 18.44 -4.99 7.60
CA GLY A 262 17.79 -3.96 8.41
C GLY A 262 17.47 -2.64 7.66
N GLU A 263 17.37 -2.60 6.33
CA GLU A 263 16.87 -1.39 5.64
C GLU A 263 15.34 -1.27 5.78
N PRO A 264 14.82 -0.11 6.21
CA PRO A 264 13.40 0.00 6.49
C PRO A 264 12.51 0.02 5.24
N SER A 265 11.43 -0.75 5.25
CA SER A 265 10.45 -0.86 4.15
C SER A 265 9.15 -0.11 4.48
N PRO A 266 8.57 0.69 3.58
CA PRO A 266 7.28 1.34 3.82
C PRO A 266 6.18 0.32 4.19
N LEU A 267 5.44 0.60 5.26
CA LEU A 267 4.24 -0.15 5.65
C LEU A 267 3.03 0.20 4.79
N PHE A 268 3.05 1.39 4.18
CA PHE A 268 1.95 1.95 3.41
C PHE A 268 2.45 2.44 2.06
N THR A 269 1.56 2.42 1.06
CA THR A 269 1.83 2.89 -0.31
C THR A 269 1.88 4.41 -0.43
N SER A 270 1.33 5.12 0.55
CA SER A 270 1.38 6.57 0.69
C SER A 270 1.67 6.99 2.14
N PRO A 271 2.12 8.24 2.36
CA PRO A 271 2.28 8.78 3.70
C PRO A 271 0.95 8.76 4.47
N ARG A 272 1.05 8.54 5.79
CA ARG A 272 -0.09 8.57 6.71
C ARG A 272 -0.13 9.87 7.49
N GLU A 273 -1.33 10.24 7.89
CA GLU A 273 -1.52 11.19 8.97
C GLU A 273 -1.62 10.40 10.28
N ILE A 274 -0.95 10.88 11.33
CA ILE A 274 -0.90 10.18 12.62
C ILE A 274 -1.77 10.98 13.59
N GLU A 275 -2.99 10.53 13.81
CA GLU A 275 -4.02 11.27 14.55
C GLU A 275 -4.16 10.75 15.99
N ASN A 276 -4.32 11.66 16.95
CA ASN A 276 -4.50 11.31 18.35
C ASN A 276 -5.98 11.18 18.74
N MET A 277 -6.33 10.09 19.42
CA MET A 277 -7.74 9.80 19.70
C MET A 277 -8.39 10.68 20.78
N GLN A 278 -7.62 11.40 21.59
CA GLN A 278 -8.13 12.29 22.65
C GLN A 278 -8.30 13.73 22.18
N SER A 279 -7.29 14.24 21.47
CA SER A 279 -7.27 15.64 21.02
C SER A 279 -7.85 15.84 19.63
N GLY A 280 -7.88 14.82 18.78
CA GLY A 280 -8.20 14.96 17.36
C GLY A 280 -7.14 15.72 16.56
N GLY A 281 -5.97 15.95 17.16
CA GLY A 281 -4.84 16.59 16.51
C GLY A 281 -4.01 15.57 15.74
N THR A 282 -3.54 15.96 14.56
CA THR A 282 -2.57 15.18 13.78
C THR A 282 -1.15 15.56 14.18
N LEU A 283 -0.27 14.57 14.21
CA LEU A 283 1.14 14.76 14.46
C LEU A 283 1.72 15.64 13.36
N GLU A 284 2.35 16.75 13.74
CA GLU A 284 2.96 17.69 12.82
C GLU A 284 4.41 17.96 13.22
N ALA A 285 5.31 17.93 12.25
CA ALA A 285 6.66 18.48 12.43
C ALA A 285 6.58 20.00 12.39
N LEU A 286 6.89 20.68 13.51
CA LEU A 286 6.82 22.13 13.60
C LEU A 286 7.67 22.78 12.49
N ALA A 287 7.06 23.70 11.73
CA ALA A 287 7.65 24.33 10.55
C ALA A 287 8.20 23.32 9.51
N GLY A 288 7.55 22.15 9.38
CA GLY A 288 7.97 21.08 8.48
C GLY A 288 9.25 20.35 8.90
N GLY A 289 9.74 20.57 10.13
CA GLY A 289 10.94 19.93 10.65
C GLY A 289 12.21 20.33 9.92
N VAL A 290 12.29 21.59 9.44
CA VAL A 290 13.40 22.11 8.61
C VAL A 290 14.75 22.21 9.34
N VAL A 291 14.78 22.28 10.68
CA VAL A 291 16.03 22.27 11.50
C VAL A 291 16.06 21.12 12.53
N ASN A 292 17.25 20.52 12.72
CA ASN A 292 17.44 19.39 13.65
C ASN A 292 17.09 19.85 15.07
N GLY A 293 16.33 19.04 15.80
CA GLY A 293 15.84 19.39 17.13
C GLY A 293 14.51 20.15 17.16
N MET A 294 13.91 20.45 16.01
CA MET A 294 12.56 21.03 15.98
C MET A 294 11.56 20.03 16.60
N PRO A 295 10.64 20.49 17.46
CA PRO A 295 9.67 19.61 18.09
C PRO A 295 8.67 19.07 17.08
N ALA A 296 8.19 17.85 17.33
CA ALA A 296 6.88 17.46 16.84
C ALA A 296 5.80 18.03 17.77
N ILE A 297 4.65 18.36 17.21
CA ILE A 297 3.50 18.94 17.89
C ILE A 297 2.22 18.24 17.43
N THR A 298 1.08 18.55 18.03
CA THR A 298 -0.22 18.25 17.41
C THR A 298 -0.84 19.50 16.82
N ASN A 299 -1.48 19.35 15.66
CA ASN A 299 -2.20 20.45 15.02
C ASN A 299 -3.49 19.96 14.38
N ARG A 300 -4.36 20.90 13.99
CA ARG A 300 -5.49 20.58 13.12
C ARG A 300 -4.96 20.08 11.78
N ARG A 301 -5.64 19.08 11.23
CA ARG A 301 -5.40 18.63 9.86
C ARG A 301 -5.45 19.82 8.90
N ASN A 302 -4.40 19.99 8.12
CA ASN A 302 -4.25 21.15 7.22
C ASN A 302 -3.61 20.78 5.87
N GLU A 303 -3.54 19.47 5.56
CA GLU A 303 -2.93 18.89 4.36
C GLU A 303 -1.44 19.19 4.17
N GLY A 304 -0.84 19.92 5.11
CA GLY A 304 0.53 20.37 5.07
C GLY A 304 1.49 19.19 5.05
N PHE A 305 2.58 19.34 4.29
CA PHE A 305 3.61 18.31 4.19
C PHE A 305 4.17 17.86 5.56
N GLY A 306 4.17 18.75 6.56
CA GLY A 306 4.61 18.44 7.93
C GLY A 306 3.72 17.45 8.69
N GLN A 307 2.54 17.12 8.18
CA GLN A 307 1.59 16.16 8.74
C GLN A 307 1.59 14.81 8.02
N ARG A 308 2.39 14.68 6.95
CA ARG A 308 2.48 13.46 6.15
C ARG A 308 3.66 12.64 6.66
N TRP A 309 3.44 11.36 6.96
CA TRP A 309 4.45 10.49 7.57
C TRP A 309 4.58 9.16 6.81
N ASP A 310 5.75 8.91 6.25
CA ASP A 310 6.18 7.58 5.83
C ASP A 310 6.46 6.74 7.08
N ILE A 311 5.75 5.62 7.21
CA ILE A 311 5.96 4.66 8.29
C ILE A 311 6.69 3.47 7.70
N GLU A 312 7.93 3.26 8.11
CA GLU A 312 8.83 2.28 7.51
C GLU A 312 9.19 1.20 8.53
N ALA A 313 8.84 -0.05 8.27
CA ALA A 313 9.24 -1.19 9.08
C ALA A 313 10.76 -1.33 9.06
N ASN A 314 11.40 -1.20 10.22
CA ASN A 314 12.82 -1.38 10.43
C ASN A 314 13.05 -2.70 11.19
N GLY A 315 13.24 -3.80 10.45
CA GLY A 315 13.30 -5.14 11.04
C GLY A 315 11.92 -5.70 11.43
N THR A 316 11.86 -6.56 12.45
CA THR A 316 10.64 -7.36 12.72
C THR A 316 9.58 -6.67 13.58
N ASP A 317 9.97 -5.81 14.53
CA ASP A 317 9.04 -5.26 15.54
C ASP A 317 9.23 -3.74 15.76
N THR A 318 9.93 -3.05 14.85
CA THR A 318 10.15 -1.61 14.97
C THR A 318 9.82 -0.90 13.67
N VAL A 319 9.39 0.34 13.80
CA VAL A 319 9.14 1.25 12.69
C VAL A 319 9.97 2.50 12.85
N ARG A 320 10.21 3.16 11.73
CA ARG A 320 10.74 4.50 11.62
C ARG A 320 9.60 5.38 11.09
N ILE A 321 9.36 6.51 11.76
CA ILE A 321 8.33 7.47 11.38
C ILE A 321 9.06 8.67 10.76
N ARG A 322 8.85 8.92 9.47
CA ARG A 322 9.67 9.83 8.66
C ARG A 322 8.81 10.77 7.84
N LEU A 323 9.18 12.04 7.73
CA LEU A 323 8.56 12.95 6.77
C LEU A 323 8.94 12.56 5.32
N PRO A 324 8.06 12.70 4.31
CA PRO A 324 8.33 12.25 2.95
C PRO A 324 9.57 12.88 2.32
N LYS A 325 10.64 12.10 2.21
CA LYS A 325 12.00 12.53 1.77
C LYS A 325 12.69 13.52 2.72
N ALA A 326 12.32 13.52 4.00
CA ALA A 326 12.89 14.39 5.01
C ALA A 326 13.22 13.61 6.29
N ARG A 327 13.11 14.28 7.44
CA ARG A 327 13.64 13.86 8.75
C ARG A 327 12.77 12.83 9.46
N CYS A 328 13.38 12.18 10.45
CA CYS A 328 12.76 11.18 11.28
C CYS A 328 12.30 11.75 12.62
N LEU A 329 11.15 11.25 13.08
CA LEU A 329 10.69 11.44 14.45
C LEU A 329 11.61 10.67 15.39
N MET A 330 12.18 11.36 16.38
CA MET A 330 13.05 10.79 17.40
C MET A 330 12.52 11.09 18.79
N GLY A 331 12.75 10.17 19.73
CA GLY A 331 12.51 10.42 21.14
C GLY A 331 13.77 10.88 21.85
N LEU A 332 13.75 12.09 22.39
CA LEU A 332 14.80 12.59 23.28
C LEU A 332 14.32 12.58 24.72
N LEU A 333 15.17 12.09 25.62
CA LEU A 333 14.91 12.16 27.05
C LEU A 333 15.07 13.62 27.52
N ASP A 334 14.02 14.17 28.14
CA ASP A 334 14.05 15.50 28.78
C ASP A 334 14.30 15.34 30.29
N ARG A 335 13.61 14.38 30.92
CA ARG A 335 13.71 14.05 32.35
C ARG A 335 13.68 12.53 32.54
N LYS A 336 13.94 12.05 33.76
CA LYS A 336 14.16 10.61 34.07
C LYS A 336 13.06 9.66 33.53
N ASP A 337 11.83 10.16 33.43
CA ASP A 337 10.62 9.44 33.06
C ASP A 337 9.79 10.16 31.97
N HIS A 338 10.34 11.24 31.38
CA HIS A 338 9.65 12.05 30.37
C HIS A 338 10.61 12.36 29.21
N GLY A 339 10.08 12.40 28.00
CA GLY A 339 10.82 12.79 26.80
C GLY A 339 10.05 13.74 25.91
N LYS A 340 10.71 14.22 24.87
CA LYS A 340 10.12 15.04 23.81
C LYS A 340 10.30 14.38 22.44
N PRO A 341 9.25 14.35 21.61
CA PRO A 341 9.38 13.97 20.22
C PRO A 341 9.93 15.14 19.41
N VAL A 342 10.96 14.88 18.63
CA VAL A 342 11.71 15.90 17.87
C VAL A 342 12.12 15.37 16.51
N MET A 343 12.48 16.29 15.61
CA MET A 343 12.85 15.98 14.23
C MET A 343 14.37 16.04 14.04
N PHE A 344 14.94 14.96 13.54
CA PHE A 344 16.38 14.86 13.20
C PHE A 344 16.60 14.07 11.91
N ASP A 345 17.76 14.28 11.28
CA ASP A 345 18.15 13.46 10.13
C ASP A 345 18.16 11.97 10.50
N CYS A 346 17.62 11.14 9.60
CA CYS A 346 17.47 9.71 9.85
C CYS A 346 18.83 8.99 9.91
N GLY A 347 18.91 7.89 10.67
CA GLY A 347 20.09 7.00 10.70
C GLY A 347 21.18 7.40 11.68
N LEU A 348 20.94 8.40 12.54
CA LEU A 348 21.98 8.97 13.38
C LEU A 348 22.21 8.21 14.71
N THR A 349 21.23 7.51 15.29
CA THR A 349 21.38 7.08 16.71
C THR A 349 20.51 5.90 17.19
N GLY A 350 19.61 5.35 16.36
CA GLY A 350 18.61 4.38 16.84
C GLY A 350 17.49 5.00 17.70
N LEU A 351 17.54 6.32 17.92
CA LEU A 351 16.51 7.10 18.61
C LEU A 351 15.22 7.26 17.80
N GLU A 352 15.32 7.01 16.50
CA GLU A 352 14.23 6.99 15.52
C GLU A 352 13.44 5.67 15.50
N ARG A 353 13.71 4.75 16.44
CA ARG A 353 13.04 3.44 16.50
C ARG A 353 11.80 3.51 17.38
N TRP A 354 10.68 3.19 16.78
CA TRP A 354 9.36 3.15 17.41
C TRP A 354 8.78 1.74 17.31
N ARG A 355 7.80 1.43 18.13
CA ARG A 355 6.96 0.25 18.01
C ARG A 355 5.50 0.69 17.99
N LEU A 356 4.74 0.14 17.04
CA LEU A 356 3.30 0.29 16.98
C LEU A 356 2.69 -0.90 17.72
N LEU A 357 2.06 -0.65 18.86
CA LEU A 357 1.36 -1.67 19.64
C LEU A 357 -0.14 -1.54 19.35
N SER A 358 -0.71 -2.48 18.60
CA SER A 358 -2.12 -2.44 18.22
C SER A 358 -3.04 -2.68 19.42
N PHE A 359 -4.11 -1.88 19.51
CA PHE A 359 -5.22 -2.09 20.44
C PHE A 359 -6.30 -3.05 19.88
N GLY A 360 -6.13 -3.56 18.66
CA GLY A 360 -7.07 -4.49 18.00
C GLY A 360 -8.27 -3.81 17.32
N ASN A 361 -8.35 -2.48 17.36
CA ASN A 361 -9.40 -1.64 16.79
C ASN A 361 -8.82 -0.53 15.89
N GLU A 362 -7.75 -0.87 15.16
CA GLU A 362 -6.99 0.04 14.27
C GLU A 362 -6.30 1.22 14.98
N GLN A 363 -6.37 1.30 16.32
CA GLN A 363 -5.59 2.23 17.12
C GLN A 363 -4.28 1.59 17.55
N TYR A 364 -3.29 2.43 17.79
CA TYR A 364 -1.95 2.05 18.18
C TYR A 364 -1.45 2.89 19.34
N GLN A 365 -0.76 2.25 20.27
CA GLN A 365 0.17 2.94 21.14
C GLN A 365 1.52 3.04 20.43
N ILE A 366 2.05 4.25 20.28
CA ILE A 366 3.33 4.50 19.60
C ILE A 366 4.42 4.61 20.66
N ARG A 367 5.22 3.55 20.81
CA ARG A 367 6.24 3.43 21.86
C ARG A 367 7.64 3.69 21.31
N SER A 368 8.36 4.62 21.90
CA SER A 368 9.79 4.81 21.67
C SER A 368 10.56 3.60 22.20
N ILE A 369 11.27 2.88 21.34
CA ILE A 369 12.15 1.77 21.74
C ILE A 369 13.28 2.21 22.68
N PRO A 370 14.08 3.27 22.38
CA PRO A 370 15.21 3.64 23.21
C PRO A 370 14.80 4.13 24.61
N LEU A 371 13.64 4.80 24.73
CA LEU A 371 13.19 5.38 26.00
C LEU A 371 12.21 4.47 26.75
N GLY A 372 11.56 3.53 26.05
CA GLY A 372 10.46 2.74 26.59
C GLY A 372 9.18 3.54 26.87
N LEU A 373 9.14 4.83 26.53
CA LEU A 373 8.04 5.79 26.72
C LEU A 373 7.13 5.83 25.48
N CYS A 374 5.90 6.30 25.67
CA CYS A 374 4.86 6.37 24.64
C CYS A 374 4.53 7.80 24.26
N LEU A 375 4.25 8.02 22.97
CA LEU A 375 3.79 9.29 22.43
C LEU A 375 2.45 9.66 23.06
N ASP A 376 2.37 10.85 23.64
CA ASP A 376 1.29 11.25 24.55
C ASP A 376 0.99 12.74 24.41
N VAL A 377 -0.28 13.09 24.23
CA VAL A 377 -0.76 14.50 24.22
C VAL A 377 -1.13 15.03 25.61
N GLY A 378 -0.74 14.30 26.67
CA GLY A 378 -1.04 14.67 28.05
C GLY A 378 -2.53 14.62 28.34
N THR A 379 -3.08 15.75 28.80
CA THR A 379 -4.51 15.95 29.05
C THR A 379 -5.16 16.84 27.99
N SER A 380 -4.44 17.17 26.92
CA SER A 380 -4.95 18.06 25.88
C SER A 380 -6.12 17.42 25.16
N THR A 381 -7.19 18.21 25.03
CA THR A 381 -8.35 17.93 24.17
C THR A 381 -8.40 18.90 23.00
N ASN A 382 -7.37 19.72 22.80
CA ASN A 382 -7.32 20.65 21.68
C ASN A 382 -6.52 20.02 20.53
N PRO A 383 -7.06 19.92 19.30
CA PRO A 383 -6.31 19.44 18.16
C PRO A 383 -5.02 20.23 17.91
N ARG A 384 -5.00 21.52 18.27
CA ARG A 384 -3.84 22.40 18.14
C ARG A 384 -3.16 22.58 19.48
N ASP A 385 -2.23 21.69 19.77
CA ASP A 385 -1.39 21.77 20.96
C ASP A 385 0.10 21.70 20.60
N VAL A 386 0.75 22.85 20.75
CA VAL A 386 2.17 22.99 20.45
C VAL A 386 3.08 22.71 21.64
N TRP A 387 2.52 22.42 22.83
CA TRP A 387 3.29 22.30 24.08
C TRP A 387 3.11 20.96 24.79
N ASP A 388 1.94 20.33 24.67
CA ASP A 388 1.59 19.13 25.45
C ASP A 388 1.94 17.80 24.75
N LEU A 389 2.52 17.82 23.54
CA LEU A 389 3.03 16.60 22.94
C LEU A 389 4.35 16.19 23.61
N GLU A 390 4.36 15.00 24.20
CA GLU A 390 5.47 14.47 24.98
C GLU A 390 5.64 12.96 24.80
N LEU A 391 6.70 12.43 25.42
CA LEU A 391 6.87 11.00 25.65
C LEU A 391 6.71 10.73 27.14
N ASN A 392 5.72 9.92 27.50
CA ASN A 392 5.33 9.62 28.87
C ASN A 392 5.30 8.11 29.14
N PRO A 393 5.26 7.65 30.41
CA PRO A 393 5.09 6.24 30.70
C PRO A 393 3.85 5.66 30.01
N CYS A 394 4.00 4.51 29.37
CA CYS A 394 2.95 3.87 28.59
C CYS A 394 1.79 3.44 29.48
N LYS A 395 0.58 3.91 29.16
CA LYS A 395 -0.69 3.63 29.85
C LYS A 395 -1.80 3.45 28.81
N ALA A 396 -2.81 2.65 29.12
CA ALA A 396 -4.01 2.54 28.28
C ALA A 396 -4.95 3.73 28.51
N LYS A 397 -4.54 4.93 28.07
CA LYS A 397 -5.35 6.16 28.13
C LYS A 397 -5.48 6.77 26.74
N ALA A 398 -6.61 7.43 26.48
CA ALA A 398 -6.95 8.00 25.17
C ALA A 398 -5.84 8.92 24.59
N GLY A 399 -5.16 9.70 25.44
CA GLY A 399 -4.04 10.56 25.02
C GLY A 399 -2.83 9.82 24.42
N GLN A 400 -2.74 8.50 24.56
CA GLN A 400 -1.71 7.63 23.96
C GLN A 400 -2.26 6.69 22.87
N HIS A 401 -3.52 6.84 22.49
CA HIS A 401 -4.09 6.11 21.37
C HIS A 401 -3.91 6.95 20.11
N TRP A 402 -3.38 6.32 19.08
CA TRP A 402 -3.09 6.95 17.80
C TRP A 402 -3.68 6.14 16.65
N TYR A 403 -4.20 6.80 15.65
CA TYR A 403 -4.72 6.21 14.43
C TYR A 403 -3.90 6.66 13.22
N LEU A 404 -3.75 5.77 12.23
CA LEU A 404 -2.95 6.01 11.03
C LEU A 404 -3.88 6.28 9.86
N ALA A 405 -4.31 7.54 9.73
CA ALA A 405 -5.28 7.97 8.74
C ALA A 405 -4.69 8.07 7.32
N PRO A 406 -5.52 7.86 6.28
CA PRO A 406 -5.11 8.13 4.90
C PRO A 406 -4.75 9.62 4.71
N PRO A 407 -3.93 9.95 3.70
CA PRO A 407 -3.57 11.33 3.40
C PRO A 407 -4.77 12.12 2.87
N ALA A 408 -4.79 13.43 3.13
CA ALA A 408 -5.82 14.34 2.65
C ALA A 408 -6.05 14.37 1.12
N ASP A 409 -5.08 13.89 0.34
CA ASP A 409 -5.14 13.81 -1.13
C ASP A 409 -5.11 12.34 -1.57
N PRO A 410 -6.27 11.68 -1.71
CA PRO A 410 -6.37 10.27 -2.03
C PRO A 410 -6.22 9.98 -3.54
N ASP A 411 -5.51 10.81 -4.31
CA ASP A 411 -5.23 10.65 -5.75
C ASP A 411 -4.46 9.36 -6.12
N SER A 412 -4.28 8.44 -5.17
CA SER A 412 -3.87 7.07 -5.41
C SER A 412 -4.95 6.30 -6.19
N LYS A 413 -4.51 5.38 -7.06
CA LYS A 413 -5.43 4.49 -7.79
C LYS A 413 -6.30 3.72 -6.79
N VAL A 414 -7.58 3.55 -7.13
CA VAL A 414 -8.52 2.69 -6.40
C VAL A 414 -7.83 1.36 -6.07
N ASN A 415 -7.74 1.06 -4.78
CA ASN A 415 -7.00 -0.09 -4.26
C ASN A 415 -7.88 -1.07 -3.48
N PHE A 416 -9.20 -0.92 -3.53
CA PHE A 416 -10.16 -1.83 -2.90
C PHE A 416 -11.47 -1.92 -3.71
N ASP A 417 -12.17 -3.04 -3.56
CA ASP A 417 -13.53 -3.22 -4.06
C ASP A 417 -14.54 -2.77 -2.98
N PRO A 418 -15.60 -1.99 -3.29
CA PRO A 418 -16.62 -1.63 -2.32
C PRO A 418 -17.15 -2.79 -1.48
N ASP A 419 -17.20 -3.99 -2.06
CA ASP A 419 -17.69 -5.20 -1.41
C ASP A 419 -16.82 -5.59 -0.20
N ASP A 420 -15.52 -5.27 -0.23
CA ASP A 420 -14.57 -5.53 0.85
C ASP A 420 -14.87 -4.69 2.10
N LEU A 421 -15.48 -3.51 1.94
CA LEU A 421 -15.79 -2.61 3.05
C LEU A 421 -16.82 -3.22 4.01
N GLY A 422 -17.80 -3.97 3.49
CA GLY A 422 -18.79 -4.66 4.32
C GLY A 422 -18.21 -5.82 5.12
N ILE A 423 -17.13 -6.41 4.62
CA ILE A 423 -16.38 -7.48 5.29
C ILE A 423 -15.42 -6.89 6.32
N ALA A 424 -14.71 -5.81 5.97
CA ALA A 424 -13.73 -5.15 6.84
C ALA A 424 -14.39 -4.41 8.01
N HIS A 425 -15.60 -3.87 7.80
CA HIS A 425 -16.31 -3.08 8.80
C HIS A 425 -17.74 -3.61 9.04
N PRO A 426 -17.87 -4.81 9.63
CA PRO A 426 -19.17 -5.45 9.87
C PRO A 426 -19.96 -4.83 11.04
N GLY A 427 -19.31 -3.97 11.82
CA GLY A 427 -19.85 -3.35 13.04
C GLY A 427 -20.10 -1.86 12.90
N ALA A 428 -20.25 -1.19 14.04
CA ALA A 428 -20.34 0.26 14.07
C ALA A 428 -18.96 0.90 13.90
N PHE A 429 -18.93 2.05 13.24
CA PHE A 429 -17.72 2.84 13.03
C PHE A 429 -18.08 4.33 12.95
N GLY A 430 -17.04 5.17 12.91
CA GLY A 430 -17.19 6.55 12.51
C GLY A 430 -16.89 6.75 11.03
N LEU A 431 -17.35 7.87 10.50
CA LEU A 431 -17.05 8.30 9.15
C LEU A 431 -16.27 9.61 9.23
N GLU A 432 -14.99 9.58 8.84
CA GLU A 432 -14.10 10.73 8.93
C GLU A 432 -13.89 11.37 7.56
N ASN A 433 -13.90 12.70 7.52
CA ASN A 433 -13.62 13.45 6.31
C ASN A 433 -12.12 13.56 6.08
N VAL A 434 -11.66 13.13 4.90
CA VAL A 434 -10.23 13.07 4.53
C VAL A 434 -9.55 14.44 4.58
N HIS A 435 -10.26 15.50 4.17
CA HIS A 435 -9.71 16.87 4.12
C HIS A 435 -9.51 17.48 5.52
N THR A 436 -10.46 17.25 6.43
CA THR A 436 -10.54 18.00 7.71
C THR A 436 -10.22 17.18 8.94
N GLY A 437 -10.21 15.85 8.85
CA GLY A 437 -10.12 14.95 10.00
C GLY A 437 -11.35 15.00 10.90
N ARG A 438 -12.47 15.56 10.41
CA ARG A 438 -13.69 15.69 11.21
C ARG A 438 -14.60 14.49 11.05
N MET A 439 -15.17 14.08 12.17
CA MET A 439 -16.08 12.94 12.28
C MET A 439 -17.51 13.38 11.99
N LEU A 440 -18.16 12.64 11.10
CA LEU A 440 -19.59 12.77 10.85
C LEU A 440 -20.36 12.43 12.13
N ALA A 441 -21.28 13.29 12.53
CA ALA A 441 -22.08 13.11 13.74
C ALA A 441 -23.57 13.37 13.50
N GLY A 442 -24.40 12.51 14.10
CA GLY A 442 -25.84 12.69 14.21
C GLY A 442 -26.20 13.60 15.39
N GLU A 443 -26.98 14.64 15.11
CA GLU A 443 -27.32 15.69 16.07
C GLU A 443 -28.81 15.71 16.41
N PRO A 444 -29.22 15.17 17.57
CA PRO A 444 -30.63 15.13 17.96
C PRO A 444 -31.25 16.52 18.19
N ARG A 445 -30.41 17.54 18.44
CA ARG A 445 -30.81 18.92 18.77
C ARG A 445 -30.44 19.94 17.69
N GLY A 446 -30.01 19.50 16.51
CA GLY A 446 -29.69 20.39 15.40
C GLY A 446 -30.88 21.29 15.02
N LEU A 447 -30.58 22.45 14.43
CA LEU A 447 -31.61 23.31 13.82
C LEU A 447 -32.44 22.47 12.84
N GLY A 448 -33.76 22.69 12.78
CA GLY A 448 -34.63 21.92 11.88
C GLY A 448 -34.12 21.95 10.44
N GLY A 449 -33.79 20.79 9.88
CA GLY A 449 -33.26 20.62 8.52
C GLY A 449 -31.76 20.31 8.41
N MET A 450 -30.98 20.37 9.49
CA MET A 450 -29.55 19.99 9.49
C MET A 450 -29.18 19.27 10.80
N ARG A 451 -29.46 17.97 10.84
CA ARG A 451 -29.14 17.08 11.98
C ARG A 451 -27.91 16.22 11.74
N VAL A 452 -27.15 16.48 10.68
CA VAL A 452 -25.87 15.84 10.43
C VAL A 452 -24.81 16.93 10.33
N ARG A 453 -23.75 16.81 11.15
CA ARG A 453 -22.62 17.75 11.20
C ARG A 453 -21.31 17.00 11.19
N ALA A 454 -20.19 17.72 11.10
CA ALA A 454 -18.89 17.16 11.41
C ALA A 454 -18.16 17.92 12.51
N TYR A 455 -17.55 17.18 13.43
CA TYR A 455 -16.86 17.71 14.60
C TYR A 455 -15.38 17.37 14.58
N SER A 456 -14.56 18.23 15.18
CA SER A 456 -13.19 17.85 15.53
C SER A 456 -13.25 16.67 16.50
N HIS A 457 -12.59 15.60 16.11
CA HIS A 457 -12.62 14.27 16.72
C HIS A 457 -12.71 14.31 18.26
N ARG A 458 -13.77 13.70 18.82
CA ARG A 458 -13.94 13.22 20.22
C ARG A 458 -13.66 14.18 21.38
N THR A 459 -13.71 15.48 21.14
CA THR A 459 -13.55 16.51 22.19
C THR A 459 -14.81 16.73 23.05
N GLN A 460 -15.90 15.98 22.79
CA GLN A 460 -17.19 16.13 23.48
C GLN A 460 -17.82 14.78 23.87
N PRO A 461 -18.57 14.71 24.99
CA PRO A 461 -18.73 13.49 25.79
C PRO A 461 -19.80 12.49 25.29
N THR A 462 -20.13 12.45 24.00
CA THR A 462 -21.20 11.56 23.50
C THR A 462 -20.68 10.57 22.45
N PRO A 463 -20.07 9.44 22.87
CA PRO A 463 -19.53 8.40 21.98
C PRO A 463 -20.54 7.73 21.04
N ASN A 464 -21.83 8.09 21.11
CA ASN A 464 -22.87 7.57 20.23
C ASN A 464 -23.20 8.48 19.04
N GLN A 465 -22.83 9.76 19.05
CA GLN A 465 -23.20 10.68 17.95
C GLN A 465 -22.36 10.47 16.69
N GLU A 466 -21.09 10.12 16.85
CA GLU A 466 -20.16 9.82 15.75
C GLU A 466 -20.23 8.35 15.31
N LYS A 467 -21.11 7.57 15.94
CA LYS A 467 -21.22 6.13 15.75
C LYS A 467 -22.31 5.81 14.74
N TRP A 468 -21.93 5.18 13.65
CA TRP A 468 -22.81 4.81 12.54
C TRP A 468 -22.80 3.31 12.29
N PHE A 469 -23.95 2.79 11.85
CA PHE A 469 -24.07 1.43 11.32
C PHE A 469 -24.32 1.52 9.80
N PRO A 470 -23.41 1.00 8.95
CA PRO A 470 -23.74 0.84 7.55
C PRO A 470 -24.72 -0.32 7.40
N GLU A 471 -25.77 -0.08 6.64
CA GLU A 471 -26.68 -1.13 6.20
C GLU A 471 -26.48 -1.29 4.70
N TRP A 472 -25.73 -2.32 4.30
CA TRP A 472 -25.45 -2.60 2.91
C TRP A 472 -26.73 -3.02 2.15
N VAL A 473 -26.97 -2.37 1.01
CA VAL A 473 -28.12 -2.55 0.12
C VAL A 473 -27.63 -3.08 -1.22
N GLY A 474 -27.23 -4.36 -1.21
CA GLY A 474 -26.46 -4.98 -2.29
C GLY A 474 -24.97 -4.62 -2.17
N ASP A 475 -24.25 -4.81 -3.27
CA ASP A 475 -22.78 -4.89 -3.27
C ASP A 475 -22.10 -3.52 -3.05
N GLN A 476 -22.58 -2.47 -3.72
CA GLN A 476 -21.90 -1.16 -3.75
C GLN A 476 -22.66 -0.01 -3.07
N ARG A 477 -23.71 -0.32 -2.31
CA ARG A 477 -24.60 0.71 -1.75
C ARG A 477 -24.82 0.48 -0.27
N LEU A 478 -24.97 1.56 0.47
CA LEU A 478 -25.25 1.51 1.89
C LEU A 478 -26.29 2.56 2.29
N ARG A 479 -26.92 2.35 3.43
CA ARG A 479 -27.54 3.39 4.24
C ARG A 479 -26.74 3.57 5.51
N MET A 480 -26.66 4.80 5.99
CA MET A 480 -25.97 5.11 7.24
C MET A 480 -26.99 5.34 8.34
N ARG A 481 -27.08 4.41 9.31
CA ARG A 481 -27.96 4.52 10.47
C ARG A 481 -27.20 5.04 11.67
N ASP A 482 -27.64 6.17 12.22
CA ASP A 482 -27.10 6.77 13.44
C ASP A 482 -27.36 5.85 14.65
N ALA A 483 -26.33 5.57 15.43
CA ALA A 483 -26.45 4.70 16.59
C ALA A 483 -27.22 5.35 17.75
N ALA A 484 -27.20 6.68 17.86
CA ALA A 484 -27.86 7.38 18.95
C ALA A 484 -29.39 7.43 18.77
N THR A 485 -29.86 7.65 17.55
CA THR A 485 -31.29 7.86 17.24
C THR A 485 -31.94 6.72 16.48
N GLY A 486 -31.16 5.85 15.83
CA GLY A 486 -31.67 4.81 14.92
C GLY A 486 -32.22 5.36 13.60
N LEU A 487 -32.01 6.64 13.32
CA LEU A 487 -32.41 7.31 12.08
C LEU A 487 -31.32 7.17 11.01
N CYS A 488 -31.72 7.26 9.75
CA CYS A 488 -30.82 7.19 8.61
C CYS A 488 -30.54 8.57 8.01
N ILE A 489 -29.33 8.73 7.48
CA ILE A 489 -28.95 9.92 6.70
C ILE A 489 -29.82 10.00 5.45
N GLU A 490 -30.47 11.15 5.26
CA GLU A 490 -31.30 11.46 4.10
C GLU A 490 -30.86 12.77 3.46
N ALA A 491 -30.69 12.78 2.14
CA ALA A 491 -30.56 14.02 1.37
C ALA A 491 -31.95 14.68 1.23
N ASP A 492 -32.09 15.93 1.67
CA ASP A 492 -33.38 16.64 1.65
C ASP A 492 -33.79 17.02 0.22
N ALA A 493 -34.84 16.37 -0.30
CA ALA A 493 -35.35 16.62 -1.63
C ALA A 493 -36.25 17.86 -1.76
N ASN A 494 -36.55 18.57 -0.66
CA ASN A 494 -37.58 19.63 -0.63
C ASN A 494 -37.04 21.06 -0.62
N LEU A 495 -35.73 21.29 -0.71
CA LEU A 495 -35.19 22.65 -0.75
C LEU A 495 -35.17 23.21 -2.19
N PRO A 496 -35.78 24.38 -2.43
CA PRO A 496 -35.73 25.04 -3.74
C PRO A 496 -34.39 25.80 -3.89
N SER A 497 -33.67 25.52 -4.98
CA SER A 497 -32.54 26.26 -5.58
C SER A 497 -31.08 25.79 -5.34
N ASP A 498 -30.45 25.41 -6.45
CA ASP A 498 -29.13 25.76 -7.03
C ASP A 498 -27.83 25.85 -6.22
N SER A 499 -27.75 25.52 -4.92
CA SER A 499 -26.39 25.38 -4.35
C SER A 499 -26.13 24.45 -3.17
N PHE A 500 -27.09 24.08 -2.32
CA PHE A 500 -26.79 23.16 -1.22
C PHE A 500 -28.03 22.35 -0.84
N ILE A 501 -28.00 21.03 -1.02
CA ILE A 501 -29.03 20.15 -0.46
C ILE A 501 -28.59 19.77 0.94
N GLY A 502 -29.39 20.14 1.94
CA GLY A 502 -29.17 19.77 3.33
C GLY A 502 -29.23 18.25 3.53
N VAL A 503 -28.49 17.78 4.53
CA VAL A 503 -28.51 16.39 4.96
C VAL A 503 -29.19 16.32 6.34
N ASP A 504 -30.17 15.44 6.49
CA ASP A 504 -30.98 15.30 7.70
C ASP A 504 -31.05 13.84 8.18
N LEU A 505 -31.56 13.64 9.40
CA LEU A 505 -31.82 12.32 9.98
C LEU A 505 -33.31 12.00 9.92
N ARG A 506 -33.67 10.91 9.23
CA ARG A 506 -35.05 10.47 9.01
C ARG A 506 -35.24 8.99 9.31
N ALA A 507 -36.50 8.57 9.47
CA ALA A 507 -36.80 7.17 9.69
C ALA A 507 -36.27 6.32 8.52
N CYS A 508 -35.48 5.29 8.83
CA CYS A 508 -34.84 4.45 7.84
C CYS A 508 -35.87 3.78 6.90
N ASN A 509 -35.65 3.88 5.60
CA ASN A 509 -36.46 3.27 4.56
C ASN A 509 -35.60 2.91 3.32
N ASN A 510 -36.22 2.39 2.26
CA ASN A 510 -35.53 2.01 1.01
C ASN A 510 -35.54 3.13 -0.05
N SER A 511 -35.74 4.39 0.34
CA SER A 511 -35.74 5.51 -0.58
C SER A 511 -34.34 5.72 -1.17
N ARG A 512 -34.31 6.19 -2.43
CA ARG A 512 -33.07 6.62 -3.08
C ARG A 512 -32.41 7.80 -2.37
N THR A 513 -33.17 8.63 -1.67
CA THR A 513 -32.66 9.76 -0.87
C THR A 513 -31.83 9.33 0.35
N GLN A 514 -32.00 8.09 0.83
CA GLN A 514 -31.23 7.52 1.95
C GLN A 514 -30.16 6.50 1.52
N THR A 515 -30.15 6.15 0.23
CA THR A 515 -29.25 5.12 -0.31
C THR A 515 -28.06 5.79 -0.99
N TRP A 516 -26.86 5.44 -0.54
CA TRP A 516 -25.61 6.02 -0.99
C TRP A 516 -24.77 4.95 -1.67
N ARG A 517 -24.35 5.20 -2.91
CA ARG A 517 -23.36 4.40 -3.60
C ARG A 517 -21.97 4.78 -3.13
N VAL A 518 -21.19 3.77 -2.77
CA VAL A 518 -19.77 3.92 -2.49
C VAL A 518 -19.02 4.02 -3.81
N GLU A 519 -18.32 5.12 -4.01
CA GLU A 519 -17.39 5.31 -5.12
C GLU A 519 -15.96 5.28 -4.56
N PRO A 520 -15.23 4.15 -4.72
CA PRO A 520 -13.87 4.02 -4.22
C PRO A 520 -12.93 5.09 -4.75
N ALA A 521 -11.98 5.46 -3.91
CA ALA A 521 -10.75 6.13 -4.26
C ALA A 521 -9.57 5.34 -3.68
N GLY A 522 -8.36 5.88 -3.75
CA GLY A 522 -7.21 5.20 -3.20
C GLY A 522 -7.16 5.23 -1.67
N GLU A 523 -6.37 4.33 -1.09
CA GLU A 523 -6.08 4.26 0.35
C GLU A 523 -7.32 4.04 1.24
N ASN A 524 -8.25 3.20 0.79
CA ASN A 524 -9.52 2.90 1.51
C ASN A 524 -10.44 4.12 1.70
N THR A 525 -10.23 5.18 0.93
CA THR A 525 -11.12 6.35 0.91
C THR A 525 -12.21 6.19 -0.15
N PHE A 526 -13.33 6.88 0.01
CA PHE A 526 -14.43 6.82 -0.92
C PHE A 526 -15.28 8.10 -0.91
N ARG A 527 -16.04 8.29 -1.97
CA ARG A 527 -17.15 9.25 -1.99
C ARG A 527 -18.46 8.50 -1.77
N LEU A 528 -19.41 9.16 -1.12
CA LEU A 528 -20.78 8.66 -0.96
C LEU A 528 -21.68 9.43 -1.92
N ARG A 529 -22.05 8.81 -3.05
CA ARG A 529 -22.96 9.39 -4.04
C ARG A 529 -24.40 9.00 -3.74
N ASN A 530 -25.29 9.97 -3.58
CA ASN A 530 -26.70 9.69 -3.38
C ASN A 530 -27.33 9.05 -4.64
N GLU A 531 -28.20 8.05 -4.47
CA GLU A 531 -28.89 7.40 -5.60
C GLU A 531 -30.06 8.23 -6.15
N GLN A 532 -30.50 9.27 -5.44
CA GLN A 532 -31.43 10.27 -5.97
C GLN A 532 -30.67 11.28 -6.82
N THR A 533 -31.19 11.54 -8.03
CA THR A 533 -30.73 12.64 -8.87
C THR A 533 -31.50 13.91 -8.55
N PHE A 534 -30.80 15.04 -8.54
CA PHE A 534 -31.34 16.36 -8.25
C PHE A 534 -31.04 17.28 -9.44
N ILE A 535 -32.08 17.82 -10.07
CA ILE A 535 -31.97 18.74 -11.22
C ILE A 535 -31.02 18.19 -12.33
N GLY A 536 -31.07 16.88 -12.57
CA GLY A 536 -30.28 16.22 -13.61
C GLY A 536 -28.83 15.88 -13.25
N SER A 537 -28.34 16.20 -12.05
CA SER A 537 -27.02 15.77 -11.56
C SER A 537 -27.13 14.82 -10.36
N THR A 538 -26.05 14.10 -10.08
CA THR A 538 -25.89 13.35 -8.83
C THR A 538 -25.19 14.19 -7.77
N ALA A 539 -25.53 13.97 -6.50
CA ALA A 539 -24.96 14.70 -5.38
C ALA A 539 -24.16 13.76 -4.46
N CYS A 540 -23.01 14.23 -4.02
CA CYS A 540 -22.07 13.53 -3.15
C CYS A 540 -22.14 14.14 -1.76
N LEU A 541 -22.01 13.30 -0.72
CA LEU A 541 -21.85 13.77 0.65
C LEU A 541 -20.60 14.64 0.72
N ASP A 542 -20.78 15.90 1.12
CA ASP A 542 -19.75 16.91 1.11
C ASP A 542 -19.71 17.63 2.46
N LEU A 543 -18.50 18.06 2.82
CA LEU A 543 -18.26 18.87 3.99
C LEU A 543 -17.95 20.30 3.55
N ASP A 544 -18.90 21.21 3.74
CA ASP A 544 -18.69 22.61 3.44
C ASP A 544 -18.05 23.32 4.63
N GLN A 545 -16.84 23.82 4.42
CA GLN A 545 -16.16 24.67 5.38
C GLN A 545 -16.79 26.06 5.31
N LEU A 546 -17.87 26.27 6.05
CA LEU A 546 -18.18 27.64 6.44
C LEU A 546 -17.02 28.14 7.29
N ILE A 547 -16.42 29.27 6.87
CA ILE A 547 -15.26 29.96 7.47
C ILE A 547 -15.63 30.59 8.83
N LEU A 548 -16.41 29.89 9.66
CA LEU A 548 -16.79 30.32 10.98
C LEU A 548 -16.19 29.34 11.98
N ASP A 549 -15.42 29.85 12.94
CA ASP A 549 -14.85 29.14 14.09
C ASP A 549 -15.93 28.56 15.04
N SER A 550 -17.01 27.98 14.51
CA SER A 550 -18.16 27.46 15.27
C SER A 550 -17.93 26.09 15.90
N GLY A 551 -16.75 25.49 15.75
CA GLY A 551 -16.41 24.17 16.32
C GLY A 551 -17.16 22.98 15.71
N SER A 552 -18.01 23.22 14.70
CA SER A 552 -18.71 22.21 13.88
C SER A 552 -18.78 22.71 12.44
N ASP A 553 -18.65 21.78 11.49
CA ASP A 553 -18.79 22.03 10.05
C ASP A 553 -20.13 21.49 9.56
N ILE A 554 -20.68 22.10 8.52
CA ILE A 554 -21.96 21.70 7.95
C ILE A 554 -21.71 20.59 6.95
N VAL A 555 -22.43 19.49 7.14
CA VAL A 555 -22.47 18.39 6.17
C VAL A 555 -23.65 18.63 5.25
N ASN A 556 -23.41 18.61 3.96
CA ASN A 556 -24.42 18.78 2.95
C ASN A 556 -24.19 17.79 1.80
N THR A 557 -24.88 17.99 0.69
CA THR A 557 -24.46 17.38 -0.57
C THR A 557 -24.17 18.45 -1.61
N SER A 558 -23.17 18.17 -2.44
CA SER A 558 -22.77 18.98 -3.58
C SER A 558 -22.59 18.11 -4.83
N GLN A 559 -22.44 18.71 -6.01
CA GLN A 559 -22.36 17.96 -7.26
C GLN A 559 -21.15 16.99 -7.27
N CYS A 560 -21.38 15.73 -7.63
CA CYS A 560 -20.32 14.72 -7.75
C CYS A 560 -19.45 14.89 -9.00
N GLU A 561 -20.00 15.53 -10.02
CA GLU A 561 -19.42 15.68 -11.36
C GLU A 561 -18.45 16.86 -11.41
N GLY A 562 -17.33 16.69 -12.14
CA GLY A 562 -16.24 17.66 -12.21
C GLY A 562 -14.98 17.16 -11.51
N THR A 563 -14.02 18.05 -11.25
CA THR A 563 -12.82 17.72 -10.46
C THR A 563 -13.25 17.36 -9.04
N PRO A 564 -12.96 16.15 -8.54
CA PRO A 564 -13.30 15.76 -7.18
C PRO A 564 -12.67 16.73 -6.16
N ARG A 565 -13.44 17.06 -5.13
CA ARG A 565 -12.96 17.90 -4.01
C ARG A 565 -12.55 16.99 -2.86
N THR A 566 -11.44 17.30 -2.20
CA THR A 566 -10.97 16.54 -1.02
C THR A 566 -12.03 16.50 0.10
N SER A 567 -12.89 17.53 0.18
CA SER A 567 -14.02 17.62 1.10
C SER A 567 -15.13 16.57 0.88
N GLN A 568 -15.19 15.92 -0.29
CA GLN A 568 -16.16 14.86 -0.61
C GLN A 568 -15.63 13.45 -0.29
N TYR A 569 -14.37 13.32 0.13
CA TYR A 569 -13.77 12.03 0.45
C TYR A 569 -13.90 11.71 1.93
N TRP A 570 -14.28 10.47 2.17
CA TRP A 570 -14.54 9.93 3.49
C TRP A 570 -13.84 8.57 3.62
N PHE A 571 -13.64 8.13 4.86
CA PHE A 571 -13.21 6.78 5.16
C PHE A 571 -13.79 6.33 6.50
N PHE A 572 -13.80 5.01 6.73
CA PHE A 572 -14.23 4.47 8.01
C PHE A 572 -13.10 4.58 9.02
N ALA A 573 -13.41 5.20 10.16
CA ALA A 573 -12.45 5.47 11.22
C ALA A 573 -12.96 4.93 12.56
N PRO A 574 -12.06 4.54 13.48
CA PRO A 574 -12.45 4.33 14.87
C PRO A 574 -13.15 5.58 15.42
N PHE A 575 -14.15 5.42 16.30
CA PHE A 575 -14.88 6.54 16.94
C PHE A 575 -14.88 6.51 18.49
N ASP A 576 -14.35 5.46 19.14
CA ASP A 576 -14.14 5.43 20.60
C ASP A 576 -12.70 5.02 20.97
N ALA A 577 -12.22 5.50 22.13
CA ALA A 577 -10.89 5.14 22.67
C ALA A 577 -11.04 4.13 23.83
N SER A 578 -12.23 3.57 24.00
CA SER A 578 -12.60 2.72 25.14
C SER A 578 -12.31 1.24 24.93
N ALA A 579 -12.12 0.81 23.68
CA ALA A 579 -11.61 -0.52 23.40
C ALA A 579 -10.08 -0.54 23.55
N GLY A 580 -9.58 -1.29 24.53
CA GLY A 580 -8.18 -1.64 24.70
C GLY A 580 -8.01 -3.15 24.95
N PRO A 581 -6.79 -3.70 24.80
CA PRO A 581 -6.51 -5.09 25.13
C PRO A 581 -6.66 -5.30 26.64
N ASP A 582 -7.05 -6.52 27.03
CA ASP A 582 -6.85 -7.01 28.40
C ASP A 582 -5.42 -6.67 28.85
N GLU A 583 -5.27 -6.21 30.09
CA GLU A 583 -4.03 -5.69 30.69
C GLU A 583 -2.86 -6.70 30.80
N THR A 584 -2.90 -7.80 30.06
CA THR A 584 -1.92 -8.88 30.11
C THR A 584 -1.38 -9.25 28.73
N GLY A 585 -1.05 -8.26 27.88
CA GLY A 585 -0.40 -8.48 26.58
C GLY A 585 1.02 -9.08 26.65
N GLU A 586 1.18 -10.19 27.37
CA GLU A 586 2.22 -11.21 27.23
C GLU A 586 1.77 -12.29 26.24
#